data_AF-A0A8J6G6A1-F1
#
_entry.id   AF-A0A8J6G6A1-F1
#
_cell.length_a   1.000
_cell.length_b   1.000
_cell.length_c   1.000
_cell.angle_alpha   90.00
_cell.angle_beta   90.00
_cell.angle_gamma   90.00
#
_symmetry.space_group_name_H-M   'P 1'
#
loop_
_entity.id
_entity.type
_entity.pdbx_description
1 polymer ?
#
loop_
_entity_poly.entity_id
_entity_poly.type
_entity_poly.pdbx_seq_one_letter_code
_entity_poly.pdbx_strand_id
1 'polypeptide(L)' 'STGFEESSDCCFSYASRIKCSKFVYYFPTSGSCIKPGIIFVNKKGNRVCANPSDLKVQKCIKVLRPNS' A
#
# COMPACT_ATOMS: atom_id res chain seq x y z
N SER A 1 13.63 0.54 -27.96
CA SER A 1 13.70 -0.31 -26.76
C SER A 1 12.58 0.11 -25.82
N THR A 2 11.44 -0.52 -25.95
CA THR A 2 10.19 -0.17 -25.27
C THR A 2 10.11 -0.97 -23.98
N GLY A 3 10.63 -0.41 -22.89
CA GLY A 3 10.46 -0.93 -21.54
C GLY A 3 9.63 0.08 -20.78
N PHE A 4 8.34 -0.20 -20.65
CA PHE A 4 7.42 0.60 -19.87
C PHE A 4 7.96 0.68 -18.44
N GLU A 5 8.46 1.85 -18.02
CA GLU A 5 8.30 2.26 -16.63
C GLU A 5 6.79 2.47 -16.38
N GLU A 6 6.00 1.40 -16.48
CA GLU A 6 4.87 1.30 -15.56
C GLU A 6 5.56 1.20 -14.21
N SER A 7 5.61 2.32 -13.50
CA SER A 7 6.13 2.43 -12.16
C SER A 7 5.39 1.41 -11.30
N SER A 8 5.93 0.19 -11.30
CA SER A 8 5.27 -0.95 -10.71
C SER A 8 5.04 -0.56 -9.27
N ASP A 9 3.79 -0.64 -8.81
CA ASP A 9 3.37 -0.25 -7.47
C ASP A 9 4.03 -1.19 -6.45
N CYS A 10 5.32 -0.97 -6.21
CA CYS A 10 6.21 -1.75 -5.37
C CYS A 10 6.68 -0.89 -4.20
N CYS A 11 6.83 -1.54 -3.05
CA CYS A 11 7.30 -0.90 -1.83
C CYS A 11 8.76 -1.27 -1.57
N PHE A 12 9.64 -0.28 -1.50
CA PHE A 12 11.05 -0.47 -1.14
C PHE A 12 11.30 -0.34 0.37
N SER A 13 10.44 0.44 1.03
CA SER A 13 10.41 0.70 2.47
C SER A 13 8.97 0.82 2.98
N TYR A 14 8.81 0.78 4.31
CA TYR A 14 7.50 0.87 4.97
C TYR A 14 7.47 2.04 5.94
N ALA A 15 6.30 2.68 6.07
CA ALA A 15 6.12 3.74 7.06
C ALA A 15 6.16 3.18 8.49
N SER A 16 6.93 3.82 9.37
CA SER A 16 7.08 3.40 10.78
C SER A 16 5.82 3.63 11.63
N ARG A 17 4.89 4.49 11.19
CA ARG A 17 3.61 4.73 11.86
C ARG A 17 2.46 4.84 10.88
N ILE A 18 1.41 4.07 11.15
CA ILE A 18 0.17 4.05 10.39
C ILE A 18 -0.98 4.46 11.30
N LYS A 19 -1.84 5.37 10.82
CA LYS A 19 -3.12 5.73 11.46
C LYS A 19 -4.23 5.52 10.43
N CYS A 20 -4.99 4.43 10.57
CA CYS A 20 -5.98 4.00 9.57
C CYS A 20 -6.95 5.11 9.15
N SER A 21 -7.36 5.98 10.09
CA SER A 21 -8.28 7.09 9.85
C SER A 21 -7.80 8.12 8.83
N LYS A 22 -6.53 8.09 8.42
CA LYS A 22 -5.98 8.96 7.37
C LYS A 22 -6.23 8.42 5.96
N PHE A 23 -6.64 7.17 5.81
CA PHE A 23 -6.75 6.49 4.53
C PHE A 23 -8.22 6.19 4.19
N VAL A 24 -8.49 6.03 2.90
CA VAL A 24 -9.84 5.76 2.38
C VAL A 24 -9.94 4.39 1.71
N TYR A 25 -8.85 3.93 1.09
CA TYR A 25 -8.76 2.60 0.51
C TYR A 25 -7.31 2.11 0.54
N TYR A 26 -7.12 0.85 0.17
CA TYR A 26 -5.80 0.26 0.01
C TYR A 26 -5.78 -0.70 -1.17
N PHE A 27 -4.58 -1.06 -1.62
CA PHE A 27 -4.38 -2.16 -2.56
C PHE A 27 -3.03 -2.84 -2.28
N PRO A 28 -2.88 -4.15 -2.57
CA PRO A 28 -1.60 -4.82 -2.47
C PRO A 28 -0.65 -4.39 -3.59
N THR A 29 0.64 -4.44 -3.33
CA THR A 29 1.66 -4.32 -4.39
C THR A 29 1.52 -5.46 -5.39
N SER A 30 2.07 -5.29 -6.60
CA SER A 30 2.12 -6.37 -7.59
C SER A 30 2.87 -7.61 -7.07
N GLY A 31 2.47 -8.79 -7.51
CA GLY A 31 3.14 -10.05 -7.19
C GLY A 31 4.56 -10.16 -7.76
N SER A 32 4.92 -9.32 -8.74
CA SER A 32 6.28 -9.21 -9.27
C SER A 32 7.23 -8.40 -8.38
N CYS A 33 6.72 -7.74 -7.33
CA CYS A 33 7.55 -6.97 -6.42
C CYS A 33 8.37 -7.88 -5.50
N ILE A 34 9.67 -7.58 -5.35
CA ILE A 34 10.59 -8.32 -4.46
C ILE A 34 10.09 -8.29 -3.01
N LYS A 35 9.46 -7.19 -2.61
CA LYS A 35 8.90 -7.00 -1.27
C LYS A 35 7.38 -6.91 -1.33
N PRO A 36 6.64 -7.76 -0.60
CA PRO A 36 5.19 -7.64 -0.51
C PRO A 36 4.82 -6.40 0.30
N GLY A 37 3.86 -5.62 -0.19
CA GLY A 37 3.41 -4.39 0.47
C GLY A 37 1.90 -4.19 0.37
N ILE A 38 1.38 -3.38 1.29
CA ILE A 38 0.06 -2.77 1.19
C ILE A 38 0.26 -1.28 0.98
N ILE A 39 -0.36 -0.75 -0.08
CA ILE A 39 -0.35 0.68 -0.37
C ILE A 39 -1.67 1.26 0.11
N PHE A 40 -1.61 2.07 1.17
CA PHE A 40 -2.76 2.85 1.62
C PHE A 40 -2.84 4.16 0.86
N VAL A 41 -4.07 4.57 0.49
CA VAL A 41 -4.31 5.84 -0.20
C VAL A 41 -5.22 6.73 0.64
N ASN A 42 -4.84 7.99 0.78
CA ASN A 42 -5.64 8.99 1.48
C ASN A 42 -6.57 9.76 0.53
N LYS A 43 -7.44 10.60 1.09
CA LYS A 43 -8.38 11.44 0.31
C LYS A 43 -7.70 12.38 -0.70
N LYS A 44 -6.41 12.68 -0.50
CA LYS A 44 -5.61 13.53 -1.39
C LYS A 44 -4.88 12.73 -2.47
N GLY A 45 -5.06 11.41 -2.54
CA GLY A 45 -4.35 10.53 -3.47
C GLY A 45 -2.94 10.14 -3.03
N ASN A 46 -2.47 10.58 -1.85
CA ASN A 46 -1.13 10.21 -1.40
C ASN A 46 -1.09 8.73 -1.04
N ARG A 47 -0.07 8.05 -1.57
CA ARG A 47 0.20 6.62 -1.37
C ARG A 47 1.20 6.42 -0.24
N VAL A 48 0.95 5.45 0.63
CA VAL A 48 1.84 5.08 1.74
C VAL A 48 2.04 3.58 1.77
N CYS A 49 3.29 3.16 1.61
CA CYS A 49 3.69 1.77 1.75
C CYS A 49 3.69 1.29 3.20
N ALA A 50 3.12 0.12 3.43
CA ALA A 50 2.99 -0.50 4.74
C ALA A 50 3.30 -1.99 4.71
N ASN A 51 3.90 -2.49 5.80
CA ASN A 51 4.27 -3.89 5.95
C ASN A 51 3.01 -4.74 6.20
N PRO A 52 2.66 -5.71 5.34
CA PRO A 52 1.48 -6.57 5.54
C PRO A 52 1.53 -7.40 6.83
N SER A 53 2.73 -7.68 7.35
CA SER A 53 2.91 -8.43 8.60
C SER A 53 2.67 -7.59 9.87
N ASP A 54 2.52 -6.27 9.75
CA ASP A 54 2.27 -5.40 10.90
C ASP A 54 0.79 -5.49 11.36
N LEU A 55 0.58 -5.71 12.65
CA LEU A 55 -0.77 -5.88 13.22
C LEU A 55 -1.66 -4.65 13.06
N LYS A 56 -1.11 -3.42 13.07
CA LYS A 56 -1.89 -2.20 12.83
C LYS A 56 -2.29 -2.10 11.36
N VAL A 57 -1.42 -2.52 10.45
CA VAL A 57 -1.72 -2.60 9.01
C VAL A 57 -2.87 -3.59 8.77
N GLN A 58 -2.80 -4.78 9.35
CA GLN A 58 -3.88 -5.78 9.24
C GLN A 58 -5.21 -5.27 9.83
N LYS A 59 -5.17 -4.50 10.93
CA LYS A 59 -6.36 -3.82 11.46
C LYS A 59 -6.90 -2.79 10.49
N CYS A 60 -6.05 -2.01 9.83
CA CYS A 60 -6.48 -1.05 8.81
C CYS A 60 -7.15 -1.75 7.60
N ILE A 61 -6.59 -2.87 7.13
CA ILE A 61 -7.15 -3.67 6.02
C ILE A 61 -8.56 -4.16 6.34
N LYS A 62 -8.84 -4.54 7.59
CA LYS A 62 -10.17 -5.01 8.02
C LYS A 62 -11.23 -3.91 8.04
N VAL A 63 -10.83 -2.64 8.20
CA VAL A 63 -11.77 -1.50 8.31
C VAL A 63 -11.88 -0.67 7.04
N LEU A 64 -10.87 -0.71 6.18
CA LEU A 64 -10.85 -0.02 4.89
C LEU A 64 -11.35 -0.95 3.79
N ARG A 65 -11.85 -0.38 2.70
CA ARG A 65 -12.21 -1.15 1.50
C ARG A 65 -10.98 -1.32 0.61
N PRO A 66 -10.78 -2.49 -0.02
CA PRO A 66 -9.81 -2.62 -1.10
C PRO A 66 -10.23 -1.73 -2.28
N ASN A 67 -9.27 -1.21 -3.03
CA ASN A 67 -9.54 -0.57 -4.32
C ASN A 67 -10.21 -1.59 -5.24
N SER A 68 -11.40 -1.27 -5.76
CA SER A 68 -12.11 -2.08 -6.76
C SER A 68 -11.62 -1.77 -8.17
#